data_AF-A0A176YGY8-F1
#
_entry.id   AF-A0A176YGY8-F1
#
_cell.length_a   1.000
_cell.length_b   1.000
_cell.length_c   1.000
_cell.angle_alpha   90.00
_cell.angle_beta   90.00
_cell.angle_gamma   90.00
#
_symmetry.space_group_name_H-M   'P 1'
#
loop_
_entity.id
_entity.type
_entity.pdbx_description
1 polymer ?
#
loop_
_entity_poly.entity_id
_entity_poly.type
_entity_poly.pdbx_seq_one_letter_code
_entity_poly.pdbx_strand_id
1 'polypeptide(L)'
;MSVLVGNESDFLKTELHVDQSENTFTIYREQDVEPHLDFNKYLQTLRQKSDWGRHVAHIPNIFYEQWLREEWNAGNTELRPFTPEFDALVERKIQDPDWKFLRVDSPMVAGWLGFGS
;
A
#
# COMPACT_ATOMS: atom_id res chain seq x y z
N MET A 1 -1.35 27.29 -0.53
CA MET A 1 -0.92 26.36 -1.58
C MET A 1 0.30 25.63 -1.03
N SER A 2 0.09 24.47 -0.39
CA SER A 2 1.17 23.73 0.25
C SER A 2 1.76 22.79 -0.78
N VAL A 3 3.01 23.03 -1.16
CA VAL A 3 3.79 22.09 -1.96
C VAL A 3 4.14 20.94 -1.03
N LEU A 4 3.64 19.74 -1.32
CA LEU A 4 4.09 18.52 -0.65
C LEU A 4 5.55 18.33 -1.06
N VAL A 5 6.47 18.55 -0.13
CA VAL A 5 7.89 18.22 -0.30
C VAL A 5 8.02 16.71 -0.03
N GLY A 6 7.63 15.90 -1.02
CA GLY A 6 7.96 14.48 -1.06
C GLY A 6 9.33 14.32 -1.72
N ASN A 7 10.14 13.37 -1.24
CA ASN A 7 11.39 13.03 -1.92
C ASN A 7 11.06 12.34 -3.25
N GLU A 8 11.89 12.47 -4.29
CA GLU A 8 11.61 11.83 -5.60
C GLU A 8 11.44 10.29 -5.50
N SER A 9 11.98 9.68 -4.43
CA SER A 9 11.84 8.26 -4.10
C SER A 9 10.44 7.84 -3.65
N ASP A 10 9.62 8.76 -3.14
CA ASP A 10 8.27 8.44 -2.63
C ASP A 10 7.26 8.18 -3.76
N PHE A 11 7.56 8.69 -4.97
CA PHE A 11 6.65 8.63 -6.10
C PHE A 11 6.82 7.34 -6.91
N LEU A 12 5.70 6.87 -7.44
CA LEU A 12 5.68 5.76 -8.37
C LEU A 12 6.25 6.22 -9.72
N LYS A 13 7.39 5.66 -10.10
CA LYS A 13 8.06 5.91 -11.38
C LYS A 13 7.39 5.07 -12.46
N THR A 14 7.23 5.66 -13.64
CA THR A 14 6.79 4.93 -14.83
C THR A 14 7.71 5.18 -15.99
N GLU A 15 8.18 4.09 -16.58
CA GLU A 15 8.97 4.09 -17.80
C GLU A 15 8.19 3.36 -18.88
N LEU A 16 8.12 3.97 -20.07
CA LEU A 16 7.50 3.39 -21.25
C LEU A 16 8.60 2.93 -22.19
N HIS A 17 8.66 1.64 -22.47
CA HIS A 17 9.52 1.08 -23.50
C HIS A 17 8.67 0.71 -24.72
N VAL A 18 8.98 1.28 -25.88
CA VAL A 18 8.27 1.01 -27.13
C VAL A 18 9.17 0.19 -28.05
N ASP A 19 8.72 -1.02 -28.38
CA ASP A 19 9.36 -1.86 -29.39
C ASP A 19 8.60 -1.74 -30.70
N GLN A 20 9.16 -0.95 -31.62
CA GLN A 20 8.56 -0.72 -32.93
C GLN A 20 8.62 -1.95 -33.85
N SER A 21 9.56 -2.88 -33.60
CA SER A 21 9.71 -4.08 -34.42
C SER A 21 8.63 -5.12 -34.09
N GLU A 22 8.30 -5.25 -32.81
CA GLU A 22 7.24 -6.15 -32.32
C GLU A 22 5.87 -5.47 -32.23
N ASN A 23 5.79 -4.17 -32.56
CA ASN A 23 4.59 -3.32 -32.37
C ASN A 23 3.98 -3.46 -30.95
N THR A 24 4.85 -3.56 -29.95
CA THR A 24 4.46 -3.66 -28.54
C THR A 24 5.00 -2.48 -27.75
N PHE A 25 4.37 -2.19 -26.63
CA PHE A 25 4.93 -1.31 -25.62
C PHE A 25 4.83 -1.97 -24.25
N THR A 26 5.85 -1.77 -23.43
CA THR A 26 5.92 -2.26 -22.06
C THR A 26 5.94 -1.07 -21.11
N ILE A 27 5.10 -1.11 -20.09
CA ILE A 27 5.08 -0.11 -19.02
C ILE A 27 5.75 -0.72 -17.80
N TYR A 28 6.88 -0.13 -17.39
CA TYR A 28 7.56 -0.46 -16.14
C TYR A 28 7.07 0.49 -15.04
N ARG A 29 6.80 -0.06 -13.87
CA ARG A 29 6.32 0.66 -12.68
C ARG A 29 7.21 0.29 -11.51
N GLU A 30 7.83 1.27 -10.89
CA GLU A 30 8.76 1.08 -9.78
C GLU A 30 8.51 2.11 -8.68
N GLN A 31 8.54 1.67 -7.43
CA GLN A 31 8.48 2.55 -6.27
C GLN A 31 9.43 2.01 -5.21
N ASP A 32 10.19 2.91 -4.58
CA ASP A 32 10.96 2.56 -3.39
C ASP A 32 10.01 2.39 -2.21
N VAL A 33 9.94 1.16 -1.68
CA VAL A 33 9.04 0.82 -0.58
C VAL A 33 9.72 0.99 0.79
N GLU A 34 11.04 1.06 0.87
CA GLU A 34 11.77 1.06 2.15
C GLU A 34 11.36 2.25 3.05
N PRO A 35 11.28 3.50 2.55
CA PRO A 35 10.83 4.64 3.36
C PRO A 35 9.41 4.48 3.90
N HIS A 36 8.51 3.89 3.10
CA HIS A 36 7.14 3.61 3.53
C HIS A 36 7.10 2.54 4.62
N LEU A 37 7.89 1.48 4.49
CA LEU A 37 7.95 0.41 5.48
C LEU A 37 8.57 0.87 6.80
N ASP A 38 9.58 1.73 6.75
CA ASP A 38 10.14 2.35 7.94
C ASP A 38 9.15 3.32 8.61
N PHE A 39 8.40 4.07 7.81
CA PHE A 39 7.31 4.89 8.32
C PHE A 39 6.20 4.05 8.96
N ASN A 40 5.88 2.87 8.41
CA ASN A 40 4.93 1.94 9.02
C ASN A 40 5.39 1.49 10.40
N LYS A 41 6.65 1.10 10.55
CA LYS A 41 7.24 0.76 11.86
C LYS A 41 7.11 1.91 12.84
N TYR A 42 7.39 3.15 12.40
CA TYR A 42 7.21 4.33 13.23
C TYR A 42 5.74 4.54 13.63
N LEU A 43 4.79 4.45 12.69
CA LEU A 43 3.36 4.61 12.96
C LEU A 43 2.84 3.57 13.96
N GLN A 44 3.35 2.34 13.93
CA GLN A 44 3.03 1.31 14.92
C GLN A 44 3.44 1.68 16.35
N THR A 45 4.38 2.61 16.53
CA THR A 45 4.77 3.13 17.86
C THR A 45 3.82 4.20 18.39
N LEU A 46 2.99 4.78 17.51
CA LEU A 46 2.11 5.89 17.87
C LEU A 46 0.81 5.37 18.46
N ARG A 47 0.47 5.87 19.66
CA ARG A 47 -0.83 5.58 20.27
C ARG A 47 -1.96 6.20 19.45
N GLN A 48 -2.84 5.35 18.93
CA GLN A 48 -4.12 5.79 18.35
C GLN A 48 -5.14 6.01 19.46
N LYS A 49 -5.68 7.23 19.56
CA LYS A 49 -6.52 7.67 20.70
C LYS A 49 -8.00 7.29 20.55
N SER A 50 -8.43 6.90 19.36
CA SER A 50 -9.83 6.67 19.02
C SER A 50 -9.95 5.59 17.95
N ASP A 51 -11.06 4.86 17.97
CA ASP A 51 -11.44 3.95 16.89
C ASP A 51 -12.03 4.70 15.69
N TRP A 52 -12.62 5.87 15.93
CA TRP A 52 -13.09 6.73 14.84
C TRP A 52 -11.90 7.33 14.10
N GLY A 53 -11.77 6.97 12.81
CA GLY A 53 -10.64 7.39 11.98
C GLY A 53 -9.33 6.65 12.29
N ARG A 54 -9.40 5.45 12.88
CA ARG A 54 -8.23 4.60 13.13
C ARG A 54 -7.45 4.37 11.83
N HIS A 55 -6.15 4.67 11.87
CA HIS A 55 -5.26 4.48 10.74
C HIS A 55 -4.84 3.01 10.69
N VAL A 56 -5.49 2.23 9.83
CA VAL A 56 -5.33 0.77 9.81
C VAL A 56 -4.05 0.35 9.09
N ALA A 57 -3.79 0.91 7.92
CA ALA A 57 -2.65 0.55 7.08
C ALA A 57 -2.13 1.76 6.31
N HIS A 58 -0.83 1.76 6.03
CA HIS A 58 -0.17 2.68 5.12
C HIS A 58 0.50 1.87 4.02
N ILE A 59 -0.02 1.99 2.81
CA ILE A 59 0.24 1.07 1.70
C ILE A 59 0.87 1.87 0.53
N PRO A 60 2.11 1.52 0.12
CA PRO A 60 2.70 2.02 -1.12
C PRO A 60 1.82 1.74 -2.35
N ASN A 61 1.81 2.67 -3.30
CA ASN A 61 1.01 2.57 -4.52
C ASN A 61 1.33 1.33 -5.36
N ILE A 62 2.59 0.90 -5.36
CA ILE A 62 3.01 -0.28 -6.13
C ILE A 62 2.28 -1.56 -5.67
N PHE A 63 1.91 -1.68 -4.40
CA PHE A 63 1.17 -2.85 -3.90
C PHE A 63 -0.30 -2.84 -4.37
N TYR A 64 -0.94 -1.67 -4.46
CA TYR A 64 -2.27 -1.56 -5.06
C TYR A 64 -2.25 -2.01 -6.53
N GLU A 65 -1.25 -1.58 -7.32
CA GLU A 65 -1.10 -2.02 -8.71
C GLU A 65 -0.78 -3.52 -8.81
N GLN A 66 0.01 -4.06 -7.88
CA GLN A 66 0.30 -5.49 -7.82
C GLN A 66 -0.99 -6.30 -7.60
N TRP A 67 -1.80 -5.96 -6.60
CA TRP A 67 -3.03 -6.70 -6.32
C TRP A 67 -4.05 -6.57 -7.44
N LEU A 68 -4.17 -5.39 -8.05
CA LEU A 68 -5.04 -5.19 -9.19
C LEU A 68 -4.61 -6.05 -10.39
N ARG A 69 -3.30 -6.15 -10.63
CA ARG A 69 -2.73 -7.01 -11.68
C ARG A 69 -3.00 -8.50 -11.41
N GLU A 70 -2.87 -8.94 -10.16
CA GLU A 70 -3.20 -10.32 -9.77
C GLU A 70 -4.66 -10.65 -10.09
N GLU A 71 -5.59 -9.75 -9.75
CA GLU A 71 -7.03 -9.91 -10.05
C GLU A 71 -7.32 -9.89 -11.55
N TRP A 72 -6.71 -8.97 -12.29
CA TRP A 72 -6.85 -8.90 -13.76
C TRP A 72 -6.31 -10.17 -14.45
N ASN A 73 -5.18 -10.70 -13.98
CA ASN A 73 -4.62 -11.97 -14.47
C ASN A 73 -5.52 -13.17 -14.14
N ALA A 74 -6.28 -13.09 -13.04
CA ALA A 74 -7.30 -14.09 -12.68
C ALA A 74 -8.63 -13.91 -13.45
N GLY A 75 -8.74 -12.89 -14.31
CA GLY A 75 -9.91 -12.63 -15.16
C GLY A 75 -10.86 -11.55 -14.62
N ASN A 76 -10.57 -10.94 -13.48
CA ASN A 76 -11.42 -9.91 -12.85
C ASN A 76 -11.11 -8.51 -13.43
N THR A 77 -11.12 -8.36 -14.75
CA THR A 77 -10.65 -7.15 -15.47
C THR A 77 -11.51 -5.89 -15.25
N GLU A 78 -12.73 -6.05 -14.73
CA GLU A 78 -13.63 -4.94 -14.41
C GLU A 78 -13.37 -4.30 -13.03
N LEU A 79 -12.51 -4.91 -12.22
CA LEU A 79 -12.12 -4.34 -10.93
C LEU A 79 -11.36 -3.02 -11.17
N ARG A 80 -11.78 -1.96 -10.48
CA ARG A 80 -11.19 -0.61 -10.60
C ARG A 80 -10.76 -0.06 -9.25
N PRO A 81 -9.69 0.73 -9.17
CA PRO A 81 -9.31 1.42 -7.94
C PRO A 81 -10.44 2.30 -7.39
N PHE A 82 -10.49 2.45 -6.07
CA PHE A 82 -11.43 3.32 -5.35
C PHE A 82 -12.92 3.00 -5.57
N THR A 83 -13.24 1.74 -5.88
CA THR A 83 -14.62 1.23 -5.82
C THR A 83 -14.81 0.37 -4.58
N PRO A 84 -16.07 0.15 -4.13
CA PRO A 84 -16.34 -0.71 -2.97
C PRO A 84 -15.75 -2.12 -3.10
N GLU A 85 -15.69 -2.67 -4.31
CA GLU A 85 -15.11 -3.98 -4.59
C GLU A 85 -13.60 -3.99 -4.39
N PHE A 86 -12.93 -2.88 -4.76
CA PHE A 86 -11.51 -2.69 -4.52
C PHE A 86 -11.22 -2.45 -3.04
N ASP A 87 -12.04 -1.66 -2.36
CA ASP A 87 -11.93 -1.46 -0.91
C ASP A 87 -12.05 -2.80 -0.17
N ALA A 88 -12.99 -3.67 -0.59
CA ALA A 88 -13.13 -5.02 -0.06
C ALA A 88 -11.92 -5.91 -0.38
N LEU A 89 -11.29 -5.77 -1.57
CA LEU A 89 -10.03 -6.45 -1.88
C LEU A 89 -8.92 -6.01 -0.92
N VAL A 90 -8.75 -4.69 -0.74
CA VAL A 90 -7.74 -4.12 0.14
C VAL A 90 -7.95 -4.61 1.57
N GLU A 91 -9.20 -4.60 2.06
CA GLU A 91 -9.55 -5.11 3.39
C GLU A 91 -9.17 -6.59 3.55
N ARG A 92 -9.40 -7.44 2.54
CA ARG A 92 -8.94 -8.83 2.59
C ARG A 92 -7.41 -8.93 2.60
N LYS A 93 -6.73 -8.19 1.73
CA LYS A 93 -5.27 -8.20 1.61
C LYS A 93 -4.59 -7.79 2.92
N ILE A 94 -5.06 -6.74 3.60
CA ILE A 94 -4.46 -6.30 4.87
C ILE A 94 -4.70 -7.24 6.07
N GLN A 95 -5.56 -8.26 5.92
CA GLN A 95 -5.75 -9.32 6.92
C GLN A 95 -4.89 -10.56 6.65
N ASP A 96 -4.34 -10.66 5.44
CA ASP A 96 -3.45 -11.74 5.03
C ASP A 96 -2.10 -11.63 5.77
N PRO A 97 -1.57 -12.73 6.35
CA PRO A 97 -0.25 -12.76 6.96
C PRO A 97 0.87 -12.22 6.07
N ASP A 98 0.79 -12.45 4.75
CA ASP A 98 1.83 -12.05 3.80
C ASP A 98 1.93 -10.52 3.69
N TRP A 99 0.85 -9.80 3.95
CA TRP A 99 0.78 -8.33 3.83
C TRP A 99 0.71 -7.62 5.18
N LYS A 100 0.83 -8.36 6.29
CA LYS A 100 0.67 -7.81 7.65
C LYS A 100 1.64 -6.66 7.97
N PHE A 101 2.80 -6.62 7.32
CA PHE A 101 3.79 -5.55 7.48
C PHE A 101 3.31 -4.16 7.00
N LEU A 102 2.19 -4.11 6.24
CA LEU A 102 1.56 -2.86 5.81
C LEU A 102 0.63 -2.24 6.87
N ARG A 103 0.25 -3.03 7.89
CA ARG A 103 -0.62 -2.55 8.97
C ARG A 103 0.13 -1.63 9.92
N VAL A 104 -0.55 -0.61 10.40
CA VAL A 104 0.00 0.39 11.33
C VAL A 104 -0.81 0.55 12.61
N ASP A 105 -1.94 -0.16 12.72
CA ASP A 105 -2.79 -0.23 13.91
C ASP A 105 -2.38 -1.31 14.92
N SER A 106 -1.21 -1.93 14.74
CA SER A 106 -0.74 -3.06 15.53
C SER A 106 -0.59 -2.72 17.03
N PRO A 107 -1.05 -3.59 17.94
CA PRO A 107 -0.98 -3.37 19.39
C PRO A 107 0.42 -3.55 20.00
N MET A 108 1.51 -3.46 19.22
CA MET A 108 2.87 -3.71 19.74
C MET A 108 3.23 -2.81 20.93
N VAL A 109 2.65 -1.60 20.99
CA VAL A 109 2.79 -0.69 22.15
C VAL A 109 1.97 -1.14 23.36
N ALA A 110 0.82 -1.79 23.17
CA ALA A 110 0.01 -2.32 24.26
C ALA A 110 0.66 -3.55 24.92
N GLY A 111 1.35 -4.39 24.14
CA GLY A 111 2.04 -5.59 24.65
C GLY A 111 3.38 -5.32 25.34
N TRP A 112 4.15 -4.32 24.89
CA TRP A 112 5.48 -4.03 25.44
C TRP A 112 5.46 -3.19 26.73
N LEU A 113 4.44 -2.36 26.95
CA LEU A 113 4.35 -1.47 28.12
C LEU A 113 3.59 -2.04 29.33
N GLY A 114 3.19 -3.32 29.31
CA GLY A 114 2.65 -3.97 30.52
C GLY A 114 1.36 -3.39 31.08
N PHE A 115 0.62 -2.59 30.32
CA PHE A 115 -0.70 -2.10 30.69
C PHE A 115 -1.77 -2.88 29.93
N GLY A 116 -1.89 -4.16 30.26
CA GLY A 116 -3.10 -4.91 30.00
C GLY A 116 -4.18 -4.44 30.98
N SER A 117 -5.35 -4.08 30.45
CA SER A 117 -6.61 -4.14 31.18
C SER A 117 -7.49 -5.19 30.54
#